data_AF-A0A5C7AJU6-F1
#
_entry.id   AF-A0A5C7AJU6-F1
#
_cell.length_a   1.000
_cell.length_b   1.000
_cell.length_c   1.000
_cell.angle_alpha   90.00
_cell.angle_beta   90.00
_cell.angle_gamma   90.00
#
_symmetry.space_group_name_H-M   'P 1'
#
loop_
_entity.id
_entity.type
_entity.pdbx_description
1 polymer ?
#
loop_
_entity_poly.entity_id
_entity_poly.type
_entity_poly.pdbx_seq_one_letter_code
_entity_poly.pdbx_strand_id
1 'polypeptide(L)'
;MLKPVLNWLKISILKPFLYFYGMNYVSFLAFLFIVGCASVSPIKKAITSDDVKLKSVFSNLPSHEVQILFSEVFRDKDGQVHFKDDQFQVDDATYFYPASTVKLPIALLALEKLNQNPLVNRNTAFQVENDSIISTFAKDIIDIFAVSSNTAFNRLFEYLGQDAINEHLKDKGINAQINHRLSVPNSAELTTKSVLFYKDNQVIYKTESKTNRQIAPLRMHNLNKGVGYTIGDSLVNQPMDFSTKNYLPITSLQGILKRLLFPEAFPKHQQFALNELDRKFIIDAMAMIPKDAGYDPVDYPDT
;
A
#
# COMPACT_ATOMS: atom_id res chain seq x y z
N MET A 1 -1.73 -1.81 -20.91
CA MET A 1 -1.96 -3.10 -20.24
C MET A 1 -1.10 -3.17 -18.98
N LEU A 2 -1.68 -2.94 -17.80
CA LEU A 2 -1.00 -3.06 -16.50
C LEU A 2 -1.98 -3.69 -15.50
N LYS A 3 -1.99 -5.02 -15.42
CA LYS A 3 -2.39 -5.87 -14.29
C LYS A 3 -1.26 -6.92 -14.20
N PRO A 4 -0.67 -7.30 -13.05
CA PRO A 4 -1.24 -7.35 -11.69
C PRO A 4 -0.33 -6.78 -10.57
N VAL A 5 -0.90 -6.19 -9.52
CA VAL A 5 -0.17 -5.88 -8.25
C VAL A 5 -0.89 -6.43 -7.00
N LEU A 6 -2.08 -7.01 -7.11
CA LEU A 6 -2.92 -7.31 -5.93
C LEU A 6 -2.95 -8.77 -5.44
N ASN A 7 -2.09 -9.65 -5.94
CA ASN A 7 -2.22 -11.09 -5.65
C ASN A 7 -1.50 -11.61 -4.38
N TRP A 8 -1.12 -10.75 -3.43
CA TRP A 8 -0.21 -11.15 -2.32
C TRP A 8 -0.88 -11.46 -0.97
N LEU A 9 -2.21 -11.54 -0.87
CA LEU A 9 -2.89 -11.70 0.44
C LEU A 9 -3.70 -12.99 0.65
N LYS A 10 -3.51 -14.03 -0.17
CA LYS A 10 -4.12 -15.36 0.05
C LYS A 10 -3.07 -16.44 0.33
N ILE A 11 -2.61 -16.54 1.58
CA ILE A 11 -2.08 -17.80 2.13
C ILE A 11 -2.80 -18.07 3.45
N SER A 12 -3.76 -19.00 3.37
CA SER A 12 -4.54 -19.52 4.47
C SER A 12 -3.72 -20.47 5.35
N ILE A 13 -3.92 -20.33 6.66
CA ILE A 13 -3.32 -21.14 7.72
C ILE A 13 -4.05 -22.48 7.79
N LEU A 14 -3.33 -23.59 7.59
CA LEU A 14 -3.78 -24.94 7.91
C LEU A 14 -2.69 -25.64 8.72
N LYS A 15 -2.95 -25.86 10.02
CA LYS A 15 -2.18 -26.76 10.90
C LYS A 15 -2.86 -28.12 10.92
N PRO A 16 -2.09 -29.22 10.94
CA PRO A 16 -2.47 -30.41 11.67
C PRO A 16 -1.55 -30.63 12.88
N PHE A 17 -2.16 -30.77 14.05
CA PHE A 17 -1.55 -31.41 15.22
C PHE A 17 -1.48 -32.93 14.96
N LEU A 18 -0.32 -33.54 15.21
CA LEU A 18 -0.23 -34.97 15.49
C LEU A 18 0.48 -35.18 16.83
N TYR A 19 -0.24 -35.79 17.75
CA TYR A 19 0.27 -36.36 19.00
C TYR A 19 0.75 -37.79 18.71
N PHE A 20 1.91 -38.16 19.25
CA PHE A 20 2.29 -39.57 19.45
C PHE A 20 2.82 -39.77 20.86
N TYR A 21 2.29 -40.80 21.52
CA TYR A 21 2.59 -41.26 22.88
C TYR A 21 3.67 -42.36 22.86
N GLY A 22 4.62 -42.28 23.80
CA GLY A 22 5.20 -43.39 24.59
C GLY A 22 6.17 -44.39 23.95
N MET A 23 7.44 -44.42 24.39
CA MET A 23 8.04 -45.47 25.28
C MET A 23 9.60 -45.51 25.25
N ASN A 24 10.17 -45.44 26.47
CA ASN A 24 11.34 -46.11 27.07
C ASN A 24 12.79 -46.08 26.48
N TYR A 25 13.65 -45.42 27.27
CA TYR A 25 15.05 -45.68 27.69
C TYR A 25 16.03 -46.45 26.79
N VAL A 26 17.08 -45.75 26.31
CA VAL A 26 18.50 -46.15 26.42
C VAL A 26 19.36 -44.87 26.46
N SER A 27 20.23 -44.74 27.47
CA SER A 27 21.26 -43.69 27.54
C SER A 27 22.31 -43.88 26.46
N PHE A 28 22.42 -42.93 25.55
CA PHE A 28 23.59 -42.77 24.68
C PHE A 28 24.01 -41.31 24.70
N LEU A 29 25.17 -41.03 25.28
CA LEU A 29 25.79 -39.70 25.28
C LEU A 29 26.32 -39.44 23.85
N ALA A 30 25.42 -39.02 22.97
CA ALA A 30 25.77 -38.48 21.66
C ALA A 30 26.00 -36.98 21.82
N PHE A 31 27.20 -36.53 21.50
CA PHE A 31 27.51 -35.12 21.25
C PHE A 31 26.68 -34.67 20.05
N LEU A 32 25.43 -34.25 20.30
CA LEU A 32 24.60 -33.61 19.29
C LEU A 32 25.22 -32.24 19.03
N PHE A 33 25.99 -32.14 17.95
CA PHE A 33 26.12 -30.88 17.26
C PHE A 33 24.71 -30.46 16.87
N ILE A 34 24.12 -29.56 17.65
CA ILE A 34 22.91 -28.85 17.28
C ILE A 34 23.33 -27.91 16.15
N VAL A 35 23.50 -28.46 14.96
CA VAL A 35 23.44 -27.68 13.73
C VAL A 35 21.98 -27.29 13.65
N GLY A 36 21.65 -26.15 14.28
CA GLY A 36 20.36 -25.51 14.10
C GLY A 36 20.14 -25.40 12.61
N CYS A 37 19.12 -26.09 12.11
CA CYS A 37 18.74 -26.02 10.71
C CYS A 37 18.25 -24.58 10.50
N ALA A 38 19.16 -23.68 10.13
CA ALA A 38 18.81 -22.32 9.78
C ALA A 38 17.92 -22.43 8.55
N SER A 39 16.62 -22.26 8.75
CA SER A 39 15.65 -22.27 7.66
C SER A 39 16.08 -21.20 6.67
N VAL A 40 16.46 -21.64 5.46
CA VAL A 40 16.84 -20.74 4.36
C VAL A 40 15.69 -19.77 4.14
N SER A 41 15.99 -18.46 4.12
CA SER A 41 14.97 -17.44 3.99
C SER A 41 14.20 -17.58 2.68
N PRO A 42 12.91 -17.19 2.62
CA PRO A 42 12.12 -17.26 1.39
C PRO A 42 12.78 -16.52 0.21
N ILE A 43 13.43 -15.38 0.47
CA ILE A 43 14.16 -14.62 -0.54
C ILE A 43 15.32 -15.44 -1.09
N LYS A 44 16.15 -16.04 -0.22
CA LYS A 44 17.27 -16.87 -0.67
C LYS A 44 16.79 -18.08 -1.47
N LYS A 45 15.68 -18.72 -1.08
CA LYS A 45 15.05 -19.79 -1.86
C LYS A 45 14.60 -19.31 -3.24
N ALA A 46 14.03 -18.11 -3.34
CA ALA A 46 13.60 -17.53 -4.62
C ALA A 46 14.79 -17.21 -5.54
N ILE A 47 15.88 -16.65 -5.00
CA ILE A 47 17.11 -16.32 -5.74
C ILE A 47 17.78 -17.59 -6.30
N THR A 48 17.84 -18.66 -5.51
CA THR A 48 18.46 -19.93 -5.93
C THR A 48 17.48 -20.89 -6.61
N SER A 49 16.27 -20.44 -6.95
CA SER A 49 15.24 -21.29 -7.53
C SER A 49 15.64 -21.76 -8.93
N ASP A 50 15.27 -23.00 -9.28
CA ASP A 50 15.39 -23.52 -10.64
C ASP A 50 14.26 -23.06 -11.58
N ASP A 51 13.27 -22.34 -11.05
CA ASP A 51 12.19 -21.76 -11.84
C ASP A 51 12.73 -20.83 -12.93
N VAL A 52 12.34 -21.10 -14.18
CA VAL A 52 12.86 -20.42 -15.37
C VAL A 52 12.56 -18.91 -15.35
N LYS A 53 11.41 -18.49 -14.81
CA LYS A 53 11.02 -17.07 -14.75
C LYS A 53 11.81 -16.34 -13.67
N LEU A 54 12.00 -16.96 -12.50
CA LEU A 54 12.84 -16.38 -11.46
C LEU A 54 14.29 -16.28 -11.93
N LYS A 55 14.82 -17.32 -12.58
CA LYS A 55 16.16 -17.29 -13.16
C LYS A 55 16.33 -16.18 -14.18
N SER A 56 15.36 -15.94 -15.07
CA SER A 56 15.48 -14.88 -16.08
C SER A 56 15.59 -13.48 -15.46
N VAL A 57 14.92 -13.25 -14.34
CA VAL A 57 15.00 -11.99 -13.58
C VAL A 57 16.33 -11.89 -12.83
N PHE A 58 16.66 -12.90 -12.02
CA PHE A 58 17.85 -12.87 -11.16
C PHE A 58 19.17 -12.95 -11.92
N SER A 59 19.16 -13.51 -13.14
CA SER A 59 20.36 -13.54 -14.01
C SER A 59 20.60 -12.21 -14.73
N ASN A 60 19.64 -11.29 -14.73
CA ASN A 60 19.76 -9.97 -15.36
C ASN A 60 19.18 -8.87 -14.46
N LEU A 61 19.66 -8.81 -13.22
CA LEU A 61 19.22 -7.82 -12.23
C LEU A 61 19.38 -6.36 -12.69
N PRO A 62 20.48 -5.96 -13.36
CA PRO A 62 20.65 -4.57 -13.79
C PRO A 62 19.54 -4.06 -14.71
N SER A 63 18.89 -4.93 -15.50
CA SER A 63 17.78 -4.52 -16.39
C SER A 63 16.40 -4.52 -15.72
N HIS A 64 16.25 -5.12 -14.54
CA HIS A 64 14.95 -5.31 -13.89
C HIS A 64 14.75 -4.45 -12.64
N GLU A 65 15.81 -3.86 -12.07
CA GLU A 65 15.75 -3.02 -10.86
C GLU A 65 14.90 -3.70 -9.75
N VAL A 66 15.36 -4.83 -9.20
CA VAL A 66 14.53 -5.64 -8.28
C VAL A 66 14.87 -5.36 -6.83
N GLN A 67 13.88 -4.95 -6.04
CA GLN A 67 13.95 -4.94 -4.57
C GLN A 67 12.93 -5.92 -3.98
N ILE A 68 13.31 -6.62 -2.92
CA ILE A 68 12.42 -7.53 -2.19
C ILE A 68 12.57 -7.28 -0.70
N LEU A 69 11.45 -7.05 -0.02
CA LEU A 69 11.37 -6.95 1.42
C LEU A 69 10.34 -7.97 1.92
N PHE A 70 10.80 -8.87 2.78
CA PHE A 70 9.97 -9.90 3.39
C PHE A 70 9.97 -9.69 4.91
N SER A 71 8.81 -9.87 5.55
CA SER A 71 8.69 -9.84 7.01
C SER A 71 8.02 -11.11 7.49
N GLU A 72 8.73 -11.89 8.29
CA GLU A 72 8.14 -12.94 9.10
C GLU A 72 7.47 -12.32 10.33
N VAL A 73 6.23 -12.70 10.58
CA VAL A 73 5.45 -12.24 11.74
C VAL A 73 5.33 -13.39 12.73
N PHE A 74 5.74 -13.17 13.97
CA PHE A 74 5.59 -14.15 15.04
C PHE A 74 5.10 -13.47 16.32
N ARG A 75 4.49 -14.26 17.20
CA ARG A 75 4.08 -13.81 18.53
C ARG A 75 4.97 -14.46 19.58
N ASP A 76 5.41 -13.69 20.56
CA ASP A 76 6.13 -14.25 21.70
C ASP A 76 5.19 -14.99 22.66
N LYS A 77 5.75 -15.53 23.74
CA LYS A 77 5.01 -16.26 24.78
C LYS A 77 3.92 -15.41 25.47
N ASP A 78 4.07 -14.08 25.43
CA ASP A 78 3.16 -13.11 26.04
C ASP A 78 2.16 -12.57 25.00
N GLY A 79 2.20 -13.09 23.76
CA GLY A 79 1.30 -12.73 22.66
C GLY A 79 1.68 -11.48 21.88
N GLN A 80 2.80 -10.83 22.21
CA GLN A 80 3.26 -9.61 21.54
C GLN A 80 3.78 -9.93 20.15
N VAL A 81 3.44 -9.08 19.18
CA VAL A 81 3.83 -9.25 17.78
C VAL A 81 5.25 -8.75 17.56
N HIS A 82 6.06 -9.58 16.92
CA HIS A 82 7.43 -9.28 16.51
C HIS A 82 7.59 -9.52 15.02
N PHE A 83 8.53 -8.79 14.42
CA PHE A 83 8.87 -8.88 13.00
C PHE A 83 10.32 -9.28 12.82
N LYS A 84 10.57 -10.24 11.91
CA LYS A 84 11.91 -10.55 11.43
C LYS A 84 11.94 -10.28 9.93
N ASP A 85 12.71 -9.25 9.56
CA ASP A 85 12.80 -8.78 8.18
C ASP A 85 13.97 -9.43 7.44
N ASP A 86 13.74 -9.78 6.18
CA ASP A 86 14.75 -10.21 5.23
C ASP A 86 14.64 -9.35 3.97
N GLN A 87 15.79 -9.02 3.36
CA GLN A 87 15.88 -7.98 2.35
C GLN A 87 16.79 -8.38 1.19
N PHE A 88 16.44 -7.93 0.00
CA PHE A 88 17.27 -8.03 -1.20
C PHE A 88 17.24 -6.70 -1.95
N GLN A 89 18.41 -6.07 -2.08
CA GLN A 89 18.64 -4.79 -2.77
C GLN A 89 17.74 -3.63 -2.31
N VAL A 90 17.14 -3.72 -1.11
CA VAL A 90 16.30 -2.66 -0.56
C VAL A 90 17.16 -1.42 -0.34
N ASP A 91 16.81 -0.35 -1.05
CA ASP A 91 17.46 0.94 -0.97
C ASP A 91 16.44 2.05 -1.21
N ASP A 92 16.13 2.79 -0.16
CA ASP A 92 15.19 3.91 -0.20
C ASP A 92 15.76 5.11 -0.96
N ALA A 93 17.08 5.18 -1.17
CA ALA A 93 17.73 6.23 -1.95
C ALA A 93 17.72 5.95 -3.46
N THR A 94 17.14 4.83 -3.91
CA THR A 94 16.95 4.51 -5.33
C THR A 94 15.47 4.62 -5.71
N TYR A 95 15.17 5.42 -6.73
CA TYR A 95 13.78 5.71 -7.09
C TYR A 95 13.08 4.53 -7.78
N PHE A 96 11.94 4.15 -7.18
CA PHE A 96 10.93 3.26 -7.74
C PHE A 96 9.60 3.97 -7.86
N TYR A 97 8.99 3.95 -9.05
CA TYR A 97 7.67 4.52 -9.24
C TYR A 97 6.64 3.67 -8.49
N PRO A 98 5.94 4.21 -7.47
CA PRO A 98 5.10 3.38 -6.60
C PRO A 98 3.79 2.93 -7.26
N ALA A 99 3.44 3.48 -8.42
CA ALA A 99 2.21 3.20 -9.14
C ALA A 99 0.98 3.25 -8.21
N SER A 100 0.15 2.20 -8.20
CA SER A 100 -1.10 2.17 -7.40
C SER A 100 -0.89 1.87 -5.92
N THR A 101 0.32 1.58 -5.45
CA THR A 101 0.57 1.28 -4.03
C THR A 101 0.31 2.48 -3.12
N VAL A 102 0.40 3.71 -3.66
CA VAL A 102 0.05 4.95 -2.95
C VAL A 102 -1.42 5.01 -2.53
N LYS A 103 -2.30 4.17 -3.09
CA LYS A 103 -3.73 4.18 -2.76
C LYS A 103 -4.01 3.71 -1.33
N LEU A 104 -3.19 2.79 -0.80
CA LEU A 104 -3.33 2.29 0.56
C LEU A 104 -3.18 3.42 1.60
N PRO A 105 -2.06 4.16 1.70
CA PRO A 105 -1.92 5.22 2.70
C PRO A 105 -3.00 6.31 2.56
N ILE A 106 -3.45 6.61 1.34
CA ILE A 106 -4.54 7.58 1.13
C ILE A 106 -5.87 7.09 1.70
N ALA A 107 -6.24 5.81 1.50
CA ALA A 107 -7.42 5.24 2.13
C ALA A 107 -7.36 5.28 3.67
N LEU A 108 -6.18 4.98 4.25
CA LEU A 108 -5.97 5.01 5.70
C LEU A 108 -6.10 6.44 6.26
N LEU A 109 -5.42 7.41 5.65
CA LEU A 109 -5.45 8.80 6.10
C LEU A 109 -6.83 9.44 5.92
N ALA A 110 -7.54 9.08 4.85
CA ALA A 110 -8.90 9.55 4.59
C ALA A 110 -9.84 9.15 5.74
N LEU A 111 -9.82 7.88 6.17
CA LEU A 111 -10.62 7.43 7.31
C LEU A 111 -10.12 7.97 8.65
N GLU A 112 -8.80 8.11 8.85
CA GLU A 112 -8.24 8.76 10.04
C GLU A 112 -8.80 10.19 10.20
N LYS A 113 -8.77 10.99 9.13
CA LYS A 113 -9.34 12.35 9.13
C LYS A 113 -10.86 12.33 9.31
N LEU A 114 -11.55 11.41 8.65
CA LEU A 114 -13.01 11.29 8.74
C LEU A 114 -13.46 10.97 10.18
N ASN A 115 -12.72 10.13 10.90
CA ASN A 115 -12.99 9.75 12.29
C ASN A 115 -12.88 10.90 13.29
N GLN A 116 -12.26 12.02 12.89
CA GLN A 116 -12.20 13.23 13.71
C GLN A 116 -13.44 14.12 13.54
N ASN A 117 -14.31 13.82 12.57
CA ASN A 117 -15.51 14.61 12.29
C ASN A 117 -16.78 13.90 12.80
N PRO A 118 -17.49 14.46 13.78
CA PRO A 118 -18.70 13.83 14.33
C PRO A 118 -19.93 13.93 13.43
N LEU A 119 -19.90 14.75 12.36
CA LEU A 119 -21.05 14.99 11.48
C LEU A 119 -21.17 13.94 10.37
N VAL A 120 -20.06 13.27 10.02
CA VAL A 120 -19.97 12.43 8.83
C VAL A 120 -19.24 11.12 9.17
N ASN A 121 -19.51 10.08 8.41
CA ASN A 121 -18.82 8.80 8.52
C ASN A 121 -18.57 8.20 7.13
N ARG A 122 -17.95 7.01 7.06
CA ARG A 122 -17.56 6.39 5.79
C ARG A 122 -18.72 6.14 4.81
N ASN A 123 -19.95 6.07 5.32
CA ASN A 123 -21.16 5.84 4.53
C ASN A 123 -21.92 7.13 4.20
N THR A 124 -21.48 8.28 4.70
CA THR A 124 -22.07 9.58 4.33
C THR A 124 -21.79 9.86 2.86
N ALA A 125 -22.84 10.21 2.12
CA ALA A 125 -22.73 10.59 0.72
C ALA A 125 -21.88 11.86 0.60
N PHE A 126 -20.97 11.89 -0.38
CA PHE A 126 -20.15 13.05 -0.64
C PHE A 126 -19.92 13.26 -2.14
N GLN A 127 -19.59 14.49 -2.49
CA GLN A 127 -19.25 14.89 -3.85
C GLN A 127 -18.06 15.85 -3.80
N VAL A 128 -17.08 15.62 -4.66
CA VAL A 128 -16.03 16.61 -4.92
C VAL A 128 -16.59 17.66 -5.87
N GLU A 129 -16.26 18.93 -5.64
CA GLU A 129 -16.67 20.03 -6.51
C GLU A 129 -16.38 19.73 -8.00
N ASN A 130 -17.39 19.91 -8.86
CA ASN A 130 -17.36 19.61 -10.30
C ASN A 130 -17.12 18.14 -10.65
N ASP A 131 -17.21 17.20 -9.71
CA ASP A 131 -17.31 15.77 -10.00
C ASP A 131 -18.76 15.42 -10.33
N SER A 132 -19.00 14.60 -11.35
CA SER A 132 -20.35 14.20 -11.76
C SER A 132 -20.94 13.09 -10.88
N ILE A 133 -20.15 12.53 -9.96
CA ILE A 133 -20.52 11.35 -9.18
C ILE A 133 -20.61 11.73 -7.70
N ILE A 134 -21.74 11.39 -7.07
CA ILE A 134 -21.89 11.31 -5.62
C ILE A 134 -21.46 9.90 -5.19
N SER A 135 -20.53 9.81 -4.24
CA SER A 135 -19.97 8.55 -3.73
C SER A 135 -20.05 8.49 -2.20
N THR A 136 -19.48 7.44 -1.62
CA THR A 136 -19.18 7.34 -0.18
C THR A 136 -17.72 6.94 -0.02
N PHE A 137 -17.09 7.25 1.12
CA PHE A 137 -15.71 6.80 1.37
C PHE A 137 -15.62 5.28 1.35
N ALA A 138 -16.66 4.59 1.85
CA ALA A 138 -16.74 3.14 1.78
C ALA A 138 -16.71 2.63 0.33
N LYS A 139 -17.53 3.20 -0.56
CA LYS A 139 -17.55 2.83 -1.98
C LYS A 139 -16.21 3.11 -2.66
N ASP A 140 -15.66 4.31 -2.47
CA ASP A 140 -14.39 4.70 -3.08
C ASP A 140 -13.23 3.80 -2.60
N ILE A 141 -13.20 3.42 -1.32
CA ILE A 141 -12.19 2.51 -0.77
C ILE A 141 -12.34 1.09 -1.34
N ILE A 142 -13.57 0.59 -1.47
CA ILE A 142 -13.83 -0.69 -2.15
C ILE A 142 -13.31 -0.64 -3.59
N ASP A 143 -13.61 0.41 -4.34
CA ASP A 143 -13.20 0.56 -5.75
C ASP A 143 -11.68 0.69 -5.90
N ILE A 144 -11.03 1.33 -4.93
CA ILE A 144 -9.57 1.41 -4.84
C ILE A 144 -8.96 0.02 -4.74
N PHE A 145 -9.49 -0.88 -3.90
CA PHE A 145 -8.88 -2.18 -3.69
C PHE A 145 -9.35 -3.24 -4.71
N ALA A 146 -10.63 -3.23 -5.06
CA ALA A 146 -11.20 -4.18 -5.99
C ALA A 146 -10.68 -3.97 -7.43
N VAL A 147 -10.64 -2.73 -7.90
CA VAL A 147 -10.32 -2.42 -9.31
C VAL A 147 -9.22 -1.38 -9.50
N SER A 148 -8.53 -0.99 -8.42
CA SER A 148 -7.47 0.02 -8.49
C SER A 148 -7.97 1.37 -9.04
N SER A 149 -9.20 1.77 -8.69
CA SER A 149 -9.84 2.98 -9.21
C SER A 149 -9.01 4.24 -8.94
N ASN A 150 -8.57 4.90 -10.01
CA ASN A 150 -7.86 6.19 -9.92
C ASN A 150 -8.82 7.34 -9.55
N THR A 151 -10.07 7.29 -10.02
CA THR A 151 -11.06 8.33 -9.73
C THR A 151 -11.41 8.34 -8.24
N ALA A 152 -11.64 7.17 -7.64
CA ALA A 152 -11.88 7.04 -6.21
C ALA A 152 -10.67 7.54 -5.38
N PHE A 153 -9.45 7.13 -5.77
CA PHE A 153 -8.23 7.65 -5.16
C PHE A 153 -8.17 9.19 -5.23
N ASN A 154 -8.46 9.78 -6.39
CA ASN A 154 -8.38 11.22 -6.57
C ASN A 154 -9.39 11.94 -5.68
N ARG A 155 -10.60 11.41 -5.47
CA ARG A 155 -11.57 12.02 -4.54
C ARG A 155 -11.07 12.03 -3.09
N LEU A 156 -10.48 10.93 -2.64
CA LEU A 156 -9.85 10.88 -1.31
C LEU A 156 -8.65 11.83 -1.22
N PHE A 157 -7.90 11.98 -2.30
CA PHE A 157 -6.82 12.97 -2.40
C PHE A 157 -7.35 14.40 -2.28
N GLU A 158 -8.47 14.75 -2.93
CA GLU A 158 -9.09 16.08 -2.79
C GLU A 158 -9.56 16.34 -1.35
N TYR A 159 -10.10 15.32 -0.69
CA TYR A 159 -10.51 15.44 0.71
C TYR A 159 -9.34 15.71 1.65
N LEU A 160 -8.17 15.10 1.41
CA LEU A 160 -7.00 15.24 2.28
C LEU A 160 -6.16 16.48 1.93
N GLY A 161 -5.73 16.54 0.67
CA GLY A 161 -4.74 17.47 0.14
C GLY A 161 -3.29 17.02 0.32
N GLN A 162 -2.43 17.43 -0.63
CA GLN A 162 -1.02 17.03 -0.72
C GLN A 162 -0.26 17.29 0.59
N ASP A 163 -0.43 18.49 1.17
CA ASP A 163 0.32 18.85 2.38
C ASP A 163 -0.07 17.99 3.56
N ALA A 164 -1.37 17.82 3.81
CA ALA A 164 -1.85 16.98 4.90
C ALA A 164 -1.43 15.52 4.73
N ILE A 165 -1.45 14.99 3.50
CA ILE A 165 -0.98 13.62 3.23
C ILE A 165 0.48 13.47 3.66
N ASN A 166 1.36 14.35 3.19
CA ASN A 166 2.79 14.23 3.43
C ASN A 166 3.17 14.53 4.89
N GLU A 167 2.48 15.48 5.53
CA GLU A 167 2.67 15.79 6.95
C GLU A 167 2.27 14.61 7.83
N HIS A 168 1.08 14.03 7.63
CA HIS A 168 0.63 12.89 8.44
C HIS A 168 1.51 11.65 8.26
N LEU A 169 2.02 11.39 7.04
CA LEU A 169 2.97 10.28 6.83
C LEU A 169 4.29 10.56 7.56
N LYS A 170 4.83 11.78 7.45
CA LYS A 170 6.06 12.19 8.12
C LYS A 170 5.93 12.10 9.65
N ASP A 171 4.82 12.56 10.22
CA ASP A 171 4.57 12.54 11.67
C ASP A 171 4.52 11.11 12.23
N LYS A 172 4.11 10.13 11.40
CA LYS A 172 4.12 8.71 11.75
C LYS A 172 5.47 8.02 11.48
N GLY A 173 6.49 8.77 11.08
CA GLY A 173 7.82 8.27 10.73
C GLY A 173 7.84 7.48 9.42
N ILE A 174 6.93 7.75 8.49
CA ILE A 174 6.84 7.08 7.19
C ILE A 174 7.47 7.99 6.14
N ASN A 175 8.55 7.52 5.51
CA ASN A 175 9.24 8.24 4.44
C ASN A 175 8.46 8.09 3.12
N ALA A 176 7.82 9.15 2.65
CA ALA A 176 7.05 9.15 1.41
C ALA A 176 6.89 10.57 0.88
N GLN A 177 6.58 10.68 -0.41
CA GLN A 177 6.04 11.89 -1.03
C GLN A 177 4.89 11.51 -1.97
N ILE A 178 3.65 11.79 -1.58
CA ILE A 178 2.48 11.59 -2.45
C ILE A 178 2.02 12.98 -2.90
N ASN A 179 2.48 13.35 -4.10
CA ASN A 179 2.46 14.71 -4.62
C ASN A 179 1.33 14.96 -5.62
N HIS A 180 0.79 13.92 -6.25
CA HIS A 180 -0.13 14.13 -7.36
C HIS A 180 -1.23 13.07 -7.48
N ARG A 181 -2.30 13.49 -8.14
CA ARG A 181 -3.44 12.68 -8.57
C ARG A 181 -3.01 11.61 -9.59
N LEU A 182 -3.81 10.57 -9.77
CA LEU A 182 -3.52 9.47 -10.69
C LEU A 182 -4.34 9.60 -11.98
N SER A 183 -3.66 9.42 -13.11
CA SER A 183 -4.26 9.31 -14.46
C SER A 183 -5.25 10.41 -14.83
N VAL A 184 -4.95 11.65 -14.45
CA VAL A 184 -5.72 12.85 -14.84
C VAL A 184 -4.79 13.92 -15.41
N PRO A 185 -5.28 14.78 -16.33
CA PRO A 185 -4.57 15.98 -16.73
C PRO A 185 -4.24 16.85 -15.52
N ASN A 186 -3.12 17.60 -15.58
CA ASN A 186 -2.68 18.49 -14.49
C ASN A 186 -2.69 17.80 -13.11
N SER A 187 -2.25 16.54 -13.06
CA SER A 187 -2.29 15.73 -11.82
C SER A 187 -1.56 16.38 -10.64
N ALA A 188 -0.55 17.21 -10.92
CA ALA A 188 0.22 17.99 -9.95
C ALA A 188 -0.38 19.37 -9.60
N GLU A 189 -1.64 19.64 -9.97
CA GLU A 189 -2.34 20.86 -9.56
C GLU A 189 -2.33 20.98 -8.03
N LEU A 190 -1.85 22.12 -7.52
CA LEU A 190 -1.64 22.34 -6.10
C LEU A 190 -2.94 22.65 -5.37
N THR A 191 -3.94 23.16 -6.09
CA THR A 191 -5.24 23.45 -5.51
C THR A 191 -6.05 22.17 -5.37
N THR A 192 -6.58 21.96 -4.18
CA THR A 192 -7.53 20.89 -3.88
C THR A 192 -8.93 21.44 -3.89
N LYS A 193 -9.86 20.65 -4.38
CA LYS A 193 -11.25 21.04 -4.55
C LYS A 193 -12.03 20.88 -3.24
N SER A 194 -13.10 21.66 -3.10
CA SER A 194 -14.05 21.51 -2.00
C SER A 194 -14.72 20.12 -2.05
N VAL A 195 -15.01 19.54 -0.89
CA VAL A 195 -15.75 18.28 -0.76
C VAL A 195 -17.02 18.53 0.04
N LEU A 196 -18.17 18.26 -0.56
CA LEU A 196 -19.48 18.45 0.04
C LEU A 196 -20.02 17.11 0.54
N PHE A 197 -20.53 17.08 1.76
CA PHE A 197 -21.14 15.90 2.37
C PHE A 197 -22.64 16.12 2.55
N TYR A 198 -23.42 15.09 2.26
CA TYR A 198 -24.87 15.18 2.17
C TYR A 198 -25.57 14.25 3.15
N LYS A 199 -26.71 14.71 3.65
CA LYS A 199 -27.72 13.91 4.33
C LYS A 199 -29.09 14.41 3.88
N ASP A 200 -29.97 13.51 3.48
CA ASP A 200 -31.32 13.83 2.99
C ASP A 200 -31.32 14.93 1.90
N ASN A 201 -30.37 14.83 0.97
CA ASN A 201 -30.09 15.78 -0.13
C ASN A 201 -29.70 17.20 0.30
N GLN A 202 -29.36 17.42 1.58
CA GLN A 202 -28.85 18.68 2.10
C GLN A 202 -27.37 18.57 2.43
N VAL A 203 -26.61 19.63 2.16
CA VAL A 203 -25.19 19.71 2.55
C VAL A 203 -25.11 19.89 4.06
N ILE A 204 -24.51 18.92 4.74
CA ILE A 204 -24.32 18.93 6.20
C ILE A 204 -22.90 19.30 6.62
N TYR A 205 -21.93 19.15 5.72
CA TYR A 205 -20.54 19.51 5.96
C TYR A 205 -19.85 19.80 4.62
N LYS A 206 -18.92 20.74 4.61
CA LYS A 206 -18.12 21.11 3.44
C LYS A 206 -16.67 21.30 3.86
N THR A 207 -15.73 20.76 3.09
CA THR A 207 -14.33 21.16 3.17
C THR A 207 -14.07 22.35 2.26
N GLU A 208 -13.21 23.26 2.71
CA GLU A 208 -12.75 24.36 1.87
C GLU A 208 -11.74 23.88 0.82
N SER A 209 -11.77 24.54 -0.33
CA SER A 209 -10.68 24.47 -1.31
C SER A 209 -9.40 25.05 -0.69
N LYS A 210 -8.26 24.40 -0.96
CA LYS A 210 -6.96 24.79 -0.39
C LYS A 210 -5.85 24.67 -1.42
N THR A 211 -4.98 25.66 -1.46
CA THR A 211 -3.74 25.61 -2.24
C THR A 211 -2.62 25.00 -1.39
N ASN A 212 -2.06 23.89 -1.85
CA ASN A 212 -0.95 23.21 -1.21
C ASN A 212 0.39 23.87 -1.58
N ARG A 213 1.44 23.58 -0.80
CA ARG A 213 2.81 24.00 -1.08
C ARG A 213 3.31 23.41 -2.40
N GLN A 214 4.24 24.13 -3.01
CA GLN A 214 4.98 23.66 -4.18
C GLN A 214 5.66 22.31 -3.89
N ILE A 215 5.63 21.42 -4.88
CA ILE A 215 6.26 20.10 -4.78
C ILE A 215 7.77 20.28 -4.70
N ALA A 216 8.37 19.86 -3.59
CA ALA A 216 9.81 19.80 -3.45
C ALA A 216 10.36 18.61 -4.25
N PRO A 217 11.30 18.81 -5.20
CA PRO A 217 11.86 17.72 -5.97
C PRO A 217 12.58 16.70 -5.09
N LEU A 218 12.37 15.42 -5.38
CA LEU A 218 13.08 14.28 -4.83
C LEU A 218 14.59 14.42 -5.12
N ARG A 219 15.41 14.02 -4.15
CA ARG A 219 16.87 14.00 -4.26
C ARG A 219 17.38 12.59 -3.99
N MET A 220 17.42 11.78 -5.05
CA MET A 220 17.73 10.35 -4.96
C MET A 220 18.22 9.81 -6.31
N HIS A 221 18.71 8.58 -6.33
CA HIS A 221 19.23 7.92 -7.52
C HIS A 221 18.10 7.49 -8.48
N ASN A 222 18.41 7.37 -9.77
CA ASN A 222 17.53 6.84 -10.82
C ASN A 222 16.19 7.58 -11.02
N LEU A 223 16.17 8.91 -10.88
CA LEU A 223 14.98 9.74 -11.14
C LEU A 223 14.64 9.90 -12.63
N ASN A 224 15.59 9.70 -13.53
CA ASN A 224 15.35 9.73 -14.97
C ASN A 224 15.02 8.31 -15.46
N LYS A 225 13.82 8.10 -16.00
CA LYS A 225 13.36 6.77 -16.44
C LYS A 225 13.02 6.72 -17.93
N GLY A 226 13.29 5.56 -18.52
CA GLY A 226 13.03 5.29 -19.94
C GLY A 226 14.01 6.01 -20.88
N VAL A 227 13.82 5.78 -22.18
CA VAL A 227 14.58 6.46 -23.26
C VAL A 227 13.75 7.54 -23.97
N GLY A 228 12.46 7.61 -23.66
CA GLY A 228 11.50 8.53 -24.25
C GLY A 228 10.12 8.38 -23.61
N TYR A 229 9.24 9.34 -23.86
CA TYR A 229 7.86 9.33 -23.36
C TYR A 229 6.94 10.15 -24.26
N THR A 230 5.64 9.90 -24.18
CA THR A 230 4.64 10.58 -25.01
C THR A 230 3.92 11.67 -24.24
N ILE A 231 3.74 12.85 -24.86
CA ILE A 231 2.83 13.91 -24.40
C ILE A 231 1.82 14.15 -25.52
N GLY A 232 0.54 13.86 -25.28
CA GLY A 232 -0.49 13.90 -26.33
C GLY A 232 -0.11 12.94 -27.46
N ASP A 233 0.01 13.47 -28.68
CA ASP A 233 0.44 12.72 -29.86
C ASP A 233 1.94 12.84 -30.16
N SER A 234 2.71 13.52 -29.31
CA SER A 234 4.14 13.79 -29.54
C SER A 234 5.04 12.86 -28.73
N LEU A 235 6.05 12.28 -29.37
CA LEU A 235 7.12 11.52 -28.72
C LEU A 235 8.29 12.45 -28.34
N VAL A 236 8.64 12.44 -27.06
CA VAL A 236 9.84 13.11 -26.53
C VAL A 236 10.95 12.08 -26.39
N ASN A 237 12.04 12.23 -27.14
CA ASN A 237 13.16 11.28 -27.20
C ASN A 237 14.22 11.54 -26.11
N GLN A 238 13.80 11.67 -24.86
CA GLN A 238 14.70 11.74 -23.71
C GLN A 238 14.06 11.06 -22.50
N PRO A 239 14.84 10.61 -21.50
CA PRO A 239 14.30 10.08 -20.26
C PRO A 239 13.30 11.06 -19.61
N MET A 240 12.21 10.54 -19.05
CA MET A 240 11.29 11.36 -18.28
C MET A 240 11.89 11.63 -16.89
N ASP A 241 11.79 12.87 -16.43
CA ASP A 241 12.16 13.26 -15.06
C ASP A 241 11.04 12.91 -14.06
N PHE A 242 11.35 12.06 -13.08
CA PHE A 242 10.45 11.67 -12.01
C PHE A 242 10.68 12.44 -10.69
N SER A 243 11.52 13.47 -10.68
CA SER A 243 11.86 14.25 -9.48
C SER A 243 10.65 14.83 -8.73
N THR A 244 9.53 15.08 -9.40
CA THR A 244 8.31 15.62 -8.78
C THR A 244 7.18 14.59 -8.63
N LYS A 245 7.43 13.33 -9.00
CA LYS A 245 6.43 12.26 -8.97
C LYS A 245 6.24 11.70 -7.57
N ASN A 246 5.20 10.89 -7.40
CA ASN A 246 4.98 10.16 -6.17
C ASN A 246 6.19 9.25 -5.84
N TYR A 247 6.52 9.14 -4.57
CA TYR A 247 7.56 8.29 -4.00
C TYR A 247 7.02 7.58 -2.77
N LEU A 248 7.10 6.25 -2.77
CA LEU A 248 6.74 5.41 -1.65
C LEU A 248 7.62 4.16 -1.72
N PRO A 249 8.74 4.12 -1.00
CA PRO A 249 9.67 2.99 -1.04
C PRO A 249 9.04 1.75 -0.40
N ILE A 250 9.58 0.57 -0.72
CA ILE A 250 9.03 -0.70 -0.24
C ILE A 250 9.07 -0.83 1.29
N THR A 251 10.07 -0.20 1.95
CA THR A 251 10.17 -0.10 3.41
C THR A 251 8.97 0.62 4.02
N SER A 252 8.57 1.75 3.43
CA SER A 252 7.40 2.52 3.84
C SER A 252 6.10 1.77 3.56
N LEU A 253 5.98 1.13 2.39
CA LEU A 253 4.80 0.31 2.08
C LEU A 253 4.64 -0.83 3.08
N GLN A 254 5.71 -1.54 3.39
CA GLN A 254 5.73 -2.60 4.40
C GLN A 254 5.42 -2.06 5.80
N GLY A 255 5.98 -0.90 6.15
CA GLY A 255 5.72 -0.22 7.42
C GLY A 255 4.26 0.21 7.59
N ILE A 256 3.59 0.63 6.50
CA ILE A 256 2.16 0.96 6.46
C ILE A 256 1.33 -0.31 6.69
N LEU A 257 1.64 -1.40 5.98
CA LEU A 257 0.94 -2.68 6.14
C LEU A 257 1.07 -3.23 7.56
N LYS A 258 2.27 -3.19 8.15
CA LYS A 258 2.49 -3.61 9.54
C LYS A 258 1.65 -2.77 10.52
N ARG A 259 1.59 -1.45 10.35
CA ARG A 259 0.77 -0.56 11.20
C ARG A 259 -0.73 -0.81 11.05
N LEU A 260 -1.20 -1.16 9.85
CA LEU A 260 -2.60 -1.54 9.63
C LEU A 260 -2.92 -2.90 10.29
N LEU A 261 -2.10 -3.91 10.05
CA LEU A 261 -2.38 -5.29 10.46
C LEU A 261 -2.05 -5.57 11.94
N PHE A 262 -1.08 -4.86 12.51
CA PHE A 262 -0.60 -5.05 13.88
C PHE A 262 -0.32 -3.70 14.56
N PRO A 263 -1.34 -2.83 14.73
CA PRO A 263 -1.15 -1.51 15.32
C PRO A 263 -0.55 -1.56 16.73
N GLU A 264 -0.78 -2.64 17.48
CA GLU A 264 -0.23 -2.86 18.82
C GLU A 264 1.30 -2.95 18.86
N ALA A 265 1.94 -3.25 17.72
CA ALA A 265 3.40 -3.32 17.61
C ALA A 265 4.06 -1.94 17.44
N PHE A 266 3.28 -0.86 17.38
CA PHE A 266 3.75 0.49 17.15
C PHE A 266 3.32 1.42 18.28
N PRO A 267 4.12 2.44 18.64
CA PRO A 267 3.67 3.47 19.59
C PRO A 267 2.52 4.29 18.99
N LYS A 268 1.62 4.80 19.84
CA LYS A 268 0.38 5.46 19.41
C LYS A 268 0.56 6.57 18.36
N HIS A 269 1.63 7.37 18.46
CA HIS A 269 1.92 8.45 17.51
C HIS A 269 2.29 7.95 16.10
N GLN A 270 2.76 6.70 15.97
CA GLN A 270 3.06 6.07 14.67
C GLN A 270 1.87 5.31 14.09
N GLN A 271 0.79 5.11 14.85
CA GLN A 271 -0.39 4.38 14.40
C GLN A 271 -1.27 5.28 13.51
N PHE A 272 -2.05 4.64 12.64
CA PHE A 272 -3.20 5.29 12.04
C PHE A 272 -4.34 5.31 13.08
N ALA A 273 -4.93 6.47 13.34
CA ALA A 273 -6.00 6.65 14.31
C ALA A 273 -7.35 6.22 13.71
N LEU A 274 -7.46 4.92 13.43
CA LEU A 274 -8.68 4.27 12.94
C LEU A 274 -9.45 3.67 14.11
N ASN A 275 -10.78 3.81 14.10
CA ASN A 275 -11.62 2.99 14.97
C ASN A 275 -11.61 1.52 14.49
N GLU A 276 -12.04 0.61 15.37
CA GLU A 276 -11.99 -0.84 15.08
C GLU A 276 -12.82 -1.23 13.85
N LEU A 277 -13.97 -0.59 13.64
CA LEU A 277 -14.87 -0.88 12.52
C LEU A 277 -14.27 -0.45 11.19
N ASP A 278 -13.62 0.71 11.12
CA ASP A 278 -12.96 1.22 9.91
C ASP A 278 -11.69 0.42 9.59
N ARG A 279 -10.91 0.07 10.62
CA ARG A 279 -9.75 -0.80 10.45
C ARG A 279 -10.16 -2.16 9.87
N LYS A 280 -11.19 -2.79 10.45
CA LYS A 280 -11.73 -4.05 9.92
C LYS A 280 -12.24 -3.88 8.49
N PHE A 281 -12.98 -2.80 8.23
CA PHE A 281 -13.52 -2.49 6.90
C PHE A 281 -12.42 -2.40 5.83
N ILE A 282 -11.30 -1.69 6.09
CA ILE A 282 -10.19 -1.61 5.14
C ILE A 282 -9.57 -2.99 4.87
N ILE A 283 -9.33 -3.78 5.93
CA ILE A 283 -8.76 -5.12 5.79
C ILE A 283 -9.68 -6.02 4.95
N ASP A 284 -10.98 -5.97 5.19
CA ASP A 284 -11.97 -6.71 4.42
C ASP A 284 -12.02 -6.23 2.96
N ALA A 285 -11.97 -4.91 2.72
CA ALA A 285 -11.96 -4.32 1.38
C ALA A 285 -10.69 -4.68 0.59
N MET A 286 -9.53 -4.77 1.24
CA MET A 286 -8.27 -5.21 0.62
C MET A 286 -8.33 -6.68 0.16
N ALA A 287 -9.17 -7.51 0.77
CA ALA A 287 -9.37 -8.90 0.39
C ALA A 287 -10.51 -9.11 -0.63
N MET A 288 -11.27 -8.04 -0.92
CA MET A 288 -12.43 -8.09 -1.79
C MET A 288 -12.01 -8.21 -3.26
N ILE A 289 -12.61 -9.17 -3.95
CA ILE A 289 -12.43 -9.37 -5.40
C ILE A 289 -13.46 -8.54 -6.18
N PRO A 290 -13.18 -8.16 -7.44
CA PRO A 290 -14.06 -7.29 -8.23
C PRO A 290 -15.51 -7.73 -8.27
N LYS A 291 -15.79 -9.03 -8.44
CA LYS A 291 -17.17 -9.54 -8.49
C LYS A 291 -17.94 -9.28 -7.19
N ASP A 292 -17.28 -9.41 -6.03
CA ASP A 292 -17.89 -9.22 -4.72
C ASP A 292 -18.13 -7.72 -4.46
N ALA A 293 -17.38 -6.85 -5.13
CA ALA A 293 -17.57 -5.41 -5.18
C ALA A 293 -18.63 -4.96 -6.21
N GLY A 294 -19.25 -5.90 -6.95
CA GLY A 294 -20.31 -5.62 -7.92
C GLY A 294 -19.83 -5.26 -9.33
N TYR A 295 -18.57 -5.56 -9.67
CA TYR A 295 -18.04 -5.37 -11.02
C TYR A 295 -18.30 -6.58 -11.92
N ASP A 296 -18.49 -6.34 -13.21
CA ASP A 296 -18.64 -7.40 -14.21
C ASP A 296 -17.34 -8.23 -14.31
N PRO A 297 -17.39 -9.55 -14.07
CA PRO A 297 -16.22 -10.42 -14.19
C PRO A 297 -15.60 -10.47 -15.59
N VAL A 298 -16.33 -10.09 -16.65
CA VAL A 298 -15.81 -10.00 -18.02
C VAL A 298 -14.81 -8.84 -18.12
N ASP A 299 -15.17 -7.67 -17.58
CA ASP A 299 -14.30 -6.49 -17.59
C ASP A 299 -13.24 -6.56 -16.47
N TYR A 300 -13.59 -7.16 -15.34
CA TYR A 300 -12.78 -7.28 -14.14
C TYR A 300 -12.72 -8.73 -13.64
N PRO A 301 -11.96 -9.61 -14.33
CA PRO A 301 -11.81 -10.99 -13.90
C PRO A 301 -11.12 -11.06 -12.54
N ASP A 302 -11.53 -12.04 -11.73
CA ASP A 302 -10.85 -12.41 -10.50
C ASP A 302 -9.40 -12.82 -10.85
N THR A 303 -8.42 -12.11 -10.29
CA THR A 303 -6.99 -12.47 -10.40
C THR A 303 -6.44 -12.83 -9.05
#